data_AF-F4PDH5-F1
#
_entry.id   AF-F4PDH5-F1
#
_cell.length_a   1.000
_cell.length_b   1.000
_cell.length_c   1.000
_cell.angle_alpha   90.00
_cell.angle_beta   90.00
_cell.angle_gamma   90.00
#
_symmetry.space_group_name_H-M   'P 1'
#
loop_
_entity.id
_entity.type
_entity.pdbx_description
1 polymer ?
#
loop_
_entity_poly.entity_id
_entity_poly.type
_entity_poly.pdbx_seq_one_letter_code
_entity_poly.pdbx_strand_id
1 'polypeptide(L)'
;MKLSIAILSSILLACSVTVADPVLDSSTTSTATSTSSTSPSATATSTSSTSPSATATSGTSHSKSLYSYIQYMNNCYPIGVDALKNIELLALASRKLDILSQYIDKKKAHVNEQKKVIDELQDEIDHLKNNPSSTESEMAKLEYMLTDYNEVFTKLKKDLVIIFKRHSRTCQETTKLRRKLKGYFKRHHPGEEIITYGGPYLNRYPIFTRCFHIFYNGALQLPKLKYDAILKDPSVWQ
;
A
#
# COMPACT_ATOMS: atom_id res chain seq x y z
N MET A 1 -4.10 -4.44 31.71
CA MET A 1 -4.19 -4.74 30.25
C MET A 1 -5.28 -3.95 29.48
N LYS A 2 -6.31 -3.35 30.11
CA LYS A 2 -7.43 -2.73 29.36
C LYS A 2 -7.07 -1.52 28.48
N LEU A 3 -6.10 -0.68 28.87
CA LEU A 3 -5.75 0.57 28.17
C LEU A 3 -5.25 0.33 26.72
N SER A 4 -4.37 -0.66 26.53
CA SER A 4 -3.77 -0.95 25.22
C SER A 4 -4.81 -1.42 24.20
N ILE A 5 -5.78 -2.23 24.64
CA ILE A 5 -6.86 -2.75 23.79
C ILE A 5 -7.81 -1.63 23.37
N ALA A 6 -8.15 -0.70 24.28
CA ALA A 6 -8.97 0.46 23.96
C ALA A 6 -8.30 1.38 22.92
N ILE A 7 -6.99 1.62 23.05
CA ILE A 7 -6.20 2.41 22.08
C ILE A 7 -6.16 1.70 20.70
N LEU A 8 -5.94 0.38 20.68
CA LEU A 8 -5.94 -0.42 19.44
C LEU A 8 -7.30 -0.39 18.73
N SER A 9 -8.40 -0.53 19.49
CA SER A 9 -9.76 -0.52 18.95
C SER A 9 -10.17 0.85 18.41
N SER A 10 -9.84 1.93 19.14
CA SER A 10 -10.08 3.32 18.69
C SER A 10 -9.30 3.69 17.42
N ILE A 11 -8.07 3.19 17.28
CA ILE A 11 -7.24 3.39 16.07
C ILE A 11 -7.81 2.63 14.87
N LEU A 12 -8.28 1.39 15.07
CA LEU A 12 -8.90 0.60 14.00
C LEU A 12 -10.20 1.25 13.52
N LEU A 13 -11.06 1.69 14.45
CA LEU A 13 -12.33 2.36 14.13
C LEU A 13 -12.12 3.58 13.21
N ALA A 14 -11.12 4.42 13.49
CA ALA A 14 -10.83 5.63 12.70
C ALA A 14 -10.47 5.33 11.23
N CYS A 15 -9.91 4.15 10.94
CA CYS A 15 -9.66 3.70 9.57
C CYS A 15 -10.86 2.94 9.00
N SER A 16 -11.50 2.04 9.76
CA SER A 16 -12.66 1.26 9.30
C SER A 16 -13.84 2.13 8.84
N VAL A 17 -14.13 3.24 9.52
CA VAL A 17 -15.23 4.16 9.15
C VAL A 17 -14.92 4.95 7.86
N THR A 18 -13.69 4.89 7.34
CA THR A 18 -13.26 5.64 6.13
C THR A 18 -12.72 4.74 5.00
N VAL A 19 -12.68 3.41 5.20
CA VAL A 19 -12.12 2.42 4.24
C VAL A 19 -13.20 1.48 3.70
N ALA A 20 -14.46 1.90 3.76
CA ALA A 20 -15.53 1.33 2.93
C ALA A 20 -15.41 1.77 1.45
N ASP A 21 -14.27 1.48 0.82
CA ASP A 21 -14.18 1.35 -0.64
C ASP A 21 -14.58 -0.11 -0.98
N PRO A 22 -15.45 -0.33 -1.97
CA PRO A 22 -15.91 -1.68 -2.31
C PRO A 22 -14.79 -2.52 -2.94
N VAL A 23 -14.87 -3.82 -2.72
CA VAL A 23 -14.10 -4.82 -3.47
C VAL A 23 -14.35 -4.61 -4.97
N LEU A 24 -13.27 -4.56 -5.76
CA LEU A 24 -13.36 -4.54 -7.21
C LEU A 24 -13.76 -5.93 -7.73
N ASP A 25 -15.06 -6.14 -7.92
CA ASP A 25 -15.56 -7.28 -8.71
C ASP A 25 -15.08 -7.14 -10.16
N SER A 26 -14.00 -7.85 -10.49
CA SER A 26 -13.38 -7.85 -11.80
C SER A 26 -13.82 -9.06 -12.63
N SER A 27 -15.00 -8.95 -13.24
CA SER A 27 -15.50 -9.77 -14.37
C SER A 27 -16.79 -9.09 -14.88
N THR A 28 -17.16 -9.10 -16.17
CA THR A 28 -16.75 -10.01 -17.26
C THR A 28 -16.84 -9.31 -18.64
N THR A 29 -16.05 -9.80 -19.59
CA THR A 29 -16.27 -9.84 -21.06
C THR A 29 -16.92 -8.64 -21.77
N SER A 30 -16.10 -7.91 -22.55
CA SER A 30 -16.58 -7.18 -23.73
C SER A 30 -16.13 -7.90 -25.01
N THR A 31 -17.10 -8.43 -25.74
CA THR A 31 -16.91 -9.15 -27.02
C THR A 31 -16.36 -8.23 -28.11
N ALA A 32 -15.44 -8.74 -28.92
CA ALA A 32 -14.91 -8.01 -30.07
C ALA A 32 -15.94 -7.87 -31.20
N THR A 33 -15.97 -6.70 -31.85
CA THR A 33 -16.58 -6.53 -33.17
C THR A 33 -15.66 -5.68 -34.03
N SER A 34 -15.01 -6.31 -35.01
CA SER A 34 -14.16 -5.64 -35.98
C SER A 34 -15.01 -5.06 -37.11
N THR A 35 -14.92 -3.76 -37.37
CA THR A 35 -15.38 -3.15 -38.63
C THR A 35 -14.18 -2.69 -39.45
N SER A 36 -13.92 -3.42 -40.53
CA SER A 36 -12.95 -3.06 -41.56
C SER A 36 -13.43 -1.85 -42.37
N SER A 37 -12.53 -0.92 -42.67
CA SER A 37 -12.73 0.11 -43.70
C SER A 37 -11.43 0.30 -44.50
N THR A 38 -11.55 0.26 -45.82
CA THR A 38 -10.45 0.06 -46.77
C THR A 38 -10.13 1.29 -47.61
N SER A 39 -8.85 1.69 -47.66
CA SER A 39 -8.13 2.29 -48.81
C SER A 39 -8.66 3.61 -49.45
N PRO A 40 -7.90 4.32 -50.34
CA PRO A 40 -6.67 3.90 -51.03
C PRO A 40 -5.43 4.84 -51.03
N SER A 41 -4.31 4.20 -51.38
CA SER A 41 -3.03 4.64 -51.96
C SER A 41 -2.86 6.06 -52.54
N ALA A 42 -1.63 6.60 -52.38
CA ALA A 42 -0.98 7.46 -53.39
C ALA A 42 0.56 7.25 -53.43
N THR A 43 1.09 7.05 -54.64
CA THR A 43 2.52 6.98 -55.00
C THR A 43 2.92 8.23 -55.79
N ALA A 44 4.19 8.67 -55.90
CA ALA A 44 5.47 8.17 -55.39
C ALA A 44 6.46 9.36 -55.25
N THR A 45 7.70 9.14 -54.75
CA THR A 45 8.98 9.49 -55.43
C THR A 45 10.18 9.29 -54.50
N SER A 46 11.21 8.59 -54.99
CA SER A 46 12.49 8.40 -54.30
C SER A 46 13.49 9.50 -54.64
N THR A 47 14.05 10.17 -53.64
CA THR A 47 15.32 10.92 -53.77
C THR A 47 16.25 10.56 -52.63
N SER A 48 17.32 9.85 -52.97
CA SER A 48 18.38 9.43 -52.06
C SER A 48 19.45 10.52 -51.93
N SER A 49 19.75 10.97 -50.70
CA SER A 49 21.08 11.49 -50.38
C SER A 49 21.38 11.55 -48.88
N THR A 50 22.57 11.06 -48.54
CA THR A 50 23.41 11.43 -47.38
C THR A 50 22.81 11.32 -45.97
N SER A 51 23.04 10.15 -45.38
CA SER A 51 23.17 9.97 -43.92
C SER A 51 24.26 10.88 -43.32
N PRO A 52 23.98 11.58 -42.20
CA PRO A 52 25.01 12.00 -41.25
C PRO A 52 25.25 10.87 -40.23
N SER A 53 26.52 10.48 -40.09
CA SER A 53 26.98 9.44 -39.17
C SER A 53 26.50 9.67 -37.72
N ALA A 54 26.15 8.58 -37.04
CA ALA A 54 25.70 8.62 -35.64
C ALA A 54 26.87 8.89 -34.69
N THR A 55 26.99 10.12 -34.19
CA THR A 55 27.78 10.40 -32.98
C THR A 55 27.03 9.84 -31.77
N ALA A 56 27.48 8.69 -31.27
CA ALA A 56 26.84 7.99 -30.16
C ALA A 56 27.03 8.72 -28.81
N THR A 57 26.10 9.62 -28.49
CA THR A 57 26.07 10.30 -27.18
C THR A 57 25.00 9.67 -26.26
N SER A 58 25.40 8.67 -25.47
CA SER A 58 24.80 8.31 -24.17
C SER A 58 23.26 8.18 -24.09
N GLY A 59 22.66 7.42 -25.02
CA GLY A 59 21.21 7.33 -25.24
C GLY A 59 20.34 6.54 -24.24
N THR A 60 20.61 6.55 -22.93
CA THR A 60 19.81 5.80 -21.92
C THR A 60 18.87 6.66 -21.05
N SER A 61 18.91 7.98 -21.17
CA SER A 61 18.07 8.88 -20.33
C SER A 61 16.74 9.30 -21.00
N HIS A 62 16.75 9.53 -22.32
CA HIS A 62 15.58 10.04 -23.04
C HIS A 62 14.43 9.04 -23.15
N SER A 63 14.72 7.74 -23.24
CA SER A 63 13.70 6.68 -23.33
C SER A 63 12.79 6.62 -22.08
N LYS A 64 13.37 6.79 -20.88
CA LYS A 64 12.61 6.86 -19.62
C LYS A 64 11.71 8.08 -19.54
N SER A 65 12.20 9.24 -20.00
CA SER A 65 11.42 10.47 -20.06
C SER A 65 10.21 10.34 -20.99
N LEU A 66 10.44 9.81 -22.20
CA LEU A 66 9.38 9.58 -23.19
C LEU A 66 8.35 8.54 -22.70
N TYR A 67 8.80 7.45 -22.06
CA TYR A 67 7.92 6.45 -21.47
C TYR A 67 7.02 7.05 -20.36
N SER A 68 7.59 7.80 -19.41
CA SER A 68 6.81 8.48 -18.37
C SER A 68 5.81 9.49 -18.94
N TYR A 69 6.16 10.18 -20.03
CA TYR A 69 5.26 11.10 -20.72
C TYR A 69 4.09 10.38 -21.41
N ILE A 70 4.35 9.28 -22.12
CA ILE A 70 3.30 8.45 -22.75
C ILE A 70 2.38 7.86 -21.67
N GLN A 71 2.94 7.36 -20.58
CA GLN A 71 2.17 6.82 -19.46
C GLN A 71 1.29 7.88 -18.80
N TYR A 72 1.80 9.12 -18.64
CA TYR A 72 0.99 10.25 -18.20
C TYR A 72 -0.14 10.58 -19.19
N MET A 73 0.16 10.70 -20.49
CA MET A 73 -0.85 11.05 -21.49
C MET A 73 -1.98 10.00 -21.59
N ASN A 74 -1.63 8.71 -21.53
CA ASN A 74 -2.62 7.64 -21.66
C ASN A 74 -3.48 7.41 -20.41
N ASN A 75 -2.97 7.71 -19.21
CA ASN A 75 -3.59 7.28 -17.95
C ASN A 75 -3.97 8.42 -16.99
N CYS A 76 -3.36 9.61 -17.16
CA CYS A 76 -3.46 10.71 -16.21
C CYS A 76 -3.85 12.06 -16.85
N TYR A 77 -3.69 12.29 -18.15
CA TYR A 77 -4.10 13.54 -18.78
C TYR A 77 -5.64 13.69 -18.80
N PRO A 78 -6.22 14.87 -18.48
CA PRO A 78 -5.59 16.18 -18.26
C PRO A 78 -5.37 16.58 -16.77
N ILE A 79 -5.06 15.64 -15.87
CA ILE A 79 -4.78 15.96 -14.45
C ILE A 79 -3.53 16.85 -14.33
N GLY A 80 -3.70 18.03 -13.74
CA GLY A 80 -2.62 18.99 -13.49
C GLY A 80 -1.55 18.48 -12.52
N VAL A 81 -0.32 18.98 -12.65
CA VAL A 81 0.90 18.47 -11.98
C VAL A 81 0.76 18.38 -10.45
N ASP A 82 0.12 19.35 -9.80
CA ASP A 82 -0.08 19.30 -8.34
C ASP A 82 -1.03 18.17 -7.92
N ALA A 83 -2.12 17.96 -8.67
CA ALA A 83 -3.03 16.84 -8.42
C ALA A 83 -2.33 15.50 -8.71
N LEU A 84 -1.57 15.42 -9.81
CA LEU A 84 -0.76 14.26 -10.17
C LEU A 84 0.19 13.84 -9.03
N LYS A 85 0.92 14.80 -8.46
CA LYS A 85 1.79 14.58 -7.28
C LYS A 85 1.02 14.12 -6.04
N ASN A 86 -0.18 14.66 -5.81
CA ASN A 86 -1.03 14.19 -4.70
C ASN A 86 -1.56 12.76 -4.94
N ILE A 87 -1.78 12.33 -6.20
CA ILE A 87 -2.15 10.95 -6.56
C ILE A 87 -0.98 10.01 -6.33
N GLU A 88 0.24 10.37 -6.76
CA GLU A 88 1.47 9.61 -6.50
C GLU A 88 1.68 9.39 -4.99
N LEU A 89 1.58 10.47 -4.20
CA LEU A 89 1.68 10.39 -2.74
C LEU A 89 0.58 9.51 -2.12
N LEU A 90 -0.66 9.59 -2.62
CA LEU A 90 -1.76 8.75 -2.14
C LEU A 90 -1.51 7.28 -2.47
N ALA A 91 -1.04 6.97 -3.67
CA ALA A 91 -0.74 5.61 -4.12
C ALA A 91 0.40 4.97 -3.31
N LEU A 92 1.50 5.69 -3.11
CA LEU A 92 2.63 5.22 -2.28
C LEU A 92 2.22 5.02 -0.82
N ALA A 93 1.40 5.91 -0.27
CA ALA A 93 0.92 5.80 1.10
C ALA A 93 -0.13 4.68 1.27
N SER A 94 -0.98 4.42 0.26
CA SER A 94 -1.88 3.25 0.23
C SER A 94 -1.09 1.95 0.24
N ARG A 95 -0.13 1.76 -0.70
CA ARG A 95 0.73 0.57 -0.74
C ARG A 95 1.46 0.35 0.60
N LYS A 96 1.87 1.44 1.28
CA LYS A 96 2.47 1.39 2.62
C LYS A 96 1.48 0.94 3.69
N LEU A 97 0.19 1.29 3.61
CA LEU A 97 -0.84 0.77 4.51
C LEU A 97 -1.02 -0.73 4.33
N ASP A 98 -1.07 -1.23 3.10
CA ASP A 98 -1.28 -2.66 2.81
C ASP A 98 -0.14 -3.51 3.39
N ILE A 99 1.10 -3.06 3.19
CA ILE A 99 2.31 -3.66 3.79
C ILE A 99 2.23 -3.62 5.34
N LEU A 100 1.87 -2.48 5.93
CA LEU A 100 1.74 -2.35 7.39
C LEU A 100 0.63 -3.25 7.96
N SER A 101 -0.47 -3.44 7.24
CA SER A 101 -1.56 -4.35 7.62
C SER A 101 -1.09 -5.80 7.65
N GLN A 102 -0.39 -6.26 6.60
CA GLN A 102 0.21 -7.60 6.58
C GLN A 102 1.18 -7.82 7.75
N TYR A 103 2.02 -6.83 8.08
CA TYR A 103 2.90 -6.91 9.25
C TYR A 103 2.13 -6.94 10.59
N ILE A 104 1.04 -6.17 10.71
CA ILE A 104 0.16 -6.20 11.88
C ILE A 104 -0.43 -7.60 12.07
N ASP A 105 -0.96 -8.21 11.00
CA ASP A 105 -1.63 -9.50 11.10
C ASP A 105 -0.64 -10.65 11.35
N LYS A 106 0.54 -10.62 10.73
CA LYS A 106 1.64 -11.55 11.07
C LYS A 106 2.09 -11.41 12.53
N LYS A 107 2.28 -10.19 13.03
CA LYS A 107 2.69 -9.97 14.44
C LYS A 107 1.57 -10.35 15.41
N LYS A 108 0.28 -10.14 15.09
CA LYS A 108 -0.85 -10.66 15.87
C LYS A 108 -0.84 -12.19 15.96
N ALA A 109 -0.60 -12.88 14.85
CA ALA A 109 -0.53 -14.34 14.82
C ALA A 109 0.54 -14.86 15.79
N HIS A 110 1.77 -14.32 15.72
CA HIS A 110 2.84 -14.66 16.67
C HIS A 110 2.52 -14.28 18.12
N VAL A 111 1.82 -13.17 18.37
CA VAL A 111 1.35 -12.81 19.73
C VAL A 111 0.36 -13.85 20.27
N ASN A 112 -0.53 -14.38 19.44
CA ASN A 112 -1.49 -15.41 19.85
C ASN A 112 -0.81 -16.77 20.07
N GLU A 113 0.12 -17.15 19.19
CA GLU A 113 0.95 -18.36 19.30
C GLU A 113 1.78 -18.34 20.59
N GLN A 114 2.50 -17.26 20.84
CA GLN A 114 3.28 -17.07 22.07
C GLN A 114 2.40 -17.04 23.32
N LYS A 115 1.20 -16.45 23.25
CA LYS A 115 0.24 -16.50 24.36
C LYS A 115 -0.18 -17.95 24.66
N LYS A 116 -0.47 -18.76 23.64
CA LYS A 116 -0.87 -20.16 23.83
C LYS A 116 0.20 -20.96 24.57
N VAL A 117 1.47 -20.82 24.18
CA VAL A 117 2.57 -21.51 24.88
C VAL A 117 2.76 -20.99 26.31
N ILE A 118 2.59 -19.69 26.55
CA ILE A 118 2.61 -19.11 27.91
C ILE A 118 1.46 -19.68 28.76
N ASP A 119 0.24 -19.75 28.23
CA ASP A 119 -0.92 -20.29 28.93
C ASP A 119 -0.69 -21.80 29.24
N GLU A 120 -0.16 -22.59 28.28
CA GLU A 120 0.17 -24.02 28.46
C GLU A 120 1.26 -24.27 29.51
N LEU A 121 2.35 -23.48 29.49
CA LEU A 121 3.42 -23.57 30.50
C LEU A 121 2.92 -23.17 31.91
N GLN A 122 2.01 -22.20 31.99
CA GLN A 122 1.41 -21.75 33.24
C GLN A 122 0.57 -22.89 33.86
N ASP A 123 -0.28 -23.54 33.06
CA ASP A 123 -1.10 -24.68 33.48
C ASP A 123 -0.24 -25.89 33.92
N GLU A 124 0.88 -26.17 33.25
CA GLU A 124 1.79 -27.26 33.62
C GLU A 124 2.52 -27.00 34.96
N ILE A 125 2.99 -25.76 35.18
CA ILE A 125 3.58 -25.34 36.45
C ILE A 125 2.56 -25.45 37.59
N ASP A 126 1.34 -24.96 37.38
CA ASP A 126 0.28 -25.03 38.39
C ASP A 126 -0.14 -26.48 38.68
N HIS A 127 -0.11 -27.39 37.69
CA HIS A 127 -0.31 -28.83 37.92
C HIS A 127 0.82 -29.44 38.77
N LEU A 128 2.09 -29.20 38.39
CA LEU A 128 3.25 -29.76 39.12
C LEU A 128 3.31 -29.28 40.57
N LYS A 129 3.02 -28.00 40.81
CA LYS A 129 2.99 -27.40 42.14
C LYS A 129 2.00 -28.05 43.11
N ASN A 130 0.96 -28.70 42.57
CA ASN A 130 -0.03 -29.45 43.35
C ASN A 130 0.30 -30.96 43.46
N ASN A 131 1.37 -31.44 42.81
CA ASN A 131 1.78 -32.84 42.83
C ASN A 131 2.92 -33.07 43.84
N PRO A 132 2.73 -33.87 44.91
CA PRO A 132 3.78 -34.14 45.89
C PRO A 132 5.00 -34.92 45.35
N SER A 133 4.95 -35.42 44.11
CA SER A 133 6.08 -36.09 43.45
C SER A 133 6.87 -35.20 42.48
N SER A 134 6.53 -33.92 42.30
CA SER A 134 7.24 -33.03 41.36
C SER A 134 8.67 -32.75 41.83
N THR A 135 9.66 -32.75 40.92
CA THR A 135 11.02 -32.33 41.29
C THR A 135 11.19 -30.82 41.13
N GLU A 136 11.97 -30.22 42.03
CA GLU A 136 12.33 -28.79 41.99
C GLU A 136 13.05 -28.41 40.67
N SER A 137 13.82 -29.35 40.11
CA SER A 137 14.53 -29.21 38.83
C SER A 137 13.59 -29.08 37.62
N GLU A 138 12.51 -29.88 37.56
CA GLU A 138 11.50 -29.80 36.50
C GLU A 138 10.76 -28.46 36.55
N MET A 139 10.37 -28.03 37.75
CA MET A 139 9.66 -26.77 37.97
C MET A 139 10.54 -25.56 37.59
N ALA A 140 11.80 -25.52 38.03
CA ALA A 140 12.75 -24.46 37.66
C ALA A 140 13.00 -24.37 36.15
N LYS A 141 13.00 -25.51 35.43
CA LYS A 141 13.14 -25.55 33.98
C LYS A 141 11.92 -24.92 33.27
N LEU A 142 10.70 -25.22 33.74
CA LEU A 142 9.47 -24.64 33.19
C LEU A 142 9.37 -23.14 33.49
N GLU A 143 9.72 -22.69 34.70
CA GLU A 143 9.76 -21.27 35.05
C GLU A 143 10.76 -20.47 34.18
N TYR A 144 11.92 -21.07 33.86
CA TYR A 144 12.89 -20.48 32.94
C TYR A 144 12.31 -20.35 31.52
N MET A 145 11.67 -21.39 30.99
CA MET A 145 11.00 -21.35 29.69
C MET A 145 9.87 -20.30 29.66
N LEU A 146 9.02 -20.27 30.70
CA LEU A 146 7.95 -19.29 30.84
C LEU A 146 8.49 -17.85 30.83
N THR A 147 9.67 -17.62 31.41
CA THR A 147 10.35 -16.31 31.41
C THR A 147 10.79 -15.90 30.01
N ASP A 148 11.45 -16.79 29.26
CA ASP A 148 11.90 -16.51 27.88
C ASP A 148 10.72 -16.19 26.93
N TYR A 149 9.68 -17.03 26.95
CA TYR A 149 8.45 -16.79 26.17
C TYR A 149 7.77 -15.47 26.56
N ASN A 150 7.73 -15.11 27.85
CA ASN A 150 7.20 -13.81 28.29
C ASN A 150 8.03 -12.61 27.81
N GLU A 151 9.36 -12.75 27.69
CA GLU A 151 10.21 -11.70 27.12
C GLU A 151 9.91 -11.50 25.62
N VAL A 152 9.84 -12.59 24.84
CA VAL A 152 9.48 -12.57 23.41
C VAL A 152 8.09 -11.97 23.20
N PHE A 153 7.09 -12.42 23.96
CA PHE A 153 5.71 -11.89 23.95
C PHE A 153 5.66 -10.39 24.28
N THR A 154 6.49 -9.93 25.21
CA THR A 154 6.61 -8.51 25.57
C THR A 154 7.24 -7.67 24.45
N LYS A 155 8.28 -8.20 23.78
CA LYS A 155 8.88 -7.56 22.58
C LYS A 155 7.85 -7.44 21.45
N LEU A 156 7.15 -8.53 21.11
CA LEU A 156 6.11 -8.55 20.08
C LEU A 156 4.98 -7.54 20.34
N LYS A 157 4.54 -7.38 21.59
CA LYS A 157 3.55 -6.35 21.97
C LYS A 157 4.06 -4.92 21.76
N LYS A 158 5.34 -4.65 22.05
CA LYS A 158 5.96 -3.33 21.82
C LYS A 158 6.03 -3.02 20.32
N ASP A 159 6.49 -3.98 19.50
CA ASP A 159 6.51 -3.86 18.04
C ASP A 159 5.13 -3.54 17.48
N LEU A 160 4.12 -4.30 17.91
CA LEU A 160 2.76 -4.17 17.42
C LEU A 160 2.22 -2.75 17.68
N VAL A 161 2.47 -2.17 18.87
CA VAL A 161 2.12 -0.77 19.18
C VAL A 161 2.83 0.23 18.27
N ILE A 162 4.10 0.00 17.92
CA ILE A 162 4.86 0.87 17.00
C ILE A 162 4.27 0.80 15.59
N ILE A 163 4.00 -0.41 15.08
CA ILE A 163 3.43 -0.62 13.74
C ILE A 163 2.02 -0.01 13.65
N PHE A 164 1.17 -0.19 14.67
CA PHE A 164 -0.16 0.43 14.72
C PHE A 164 -0.11 1.96 14.72
N LYS A 165 0.83 2.58 15.46
CA LYS A 165 1.04 4.05 15.41
C LYS A 165 1.45 4.50 14.00
N ARG A 166 2.31 3.74 13.32
CA ARG A 166 2.76 4.02 11.94
C ARG A 166 1.62 3.85 10.92
N HIS A 167 0.81 2.81 11.07
CA HIS A 167 -0.41 2.58 10.27
C HIS A 167 -1.41 3.72 10.45
N SER A 168 -1.75 4.08 11.70
CA SER A 168 -2.68 5.17 12.03
C SER A 168 -2.26 6.52 11.42
N ARG A 169 -0.98 6.91 11.56
CA ARG A 169 -0.45 8.14 10.93
C ARG A 169 -0.59 8.10 9.40
N THR A 170 -0.26 6.98 8.76
CA THR A 170 -0.37 6.83 7.30
C THR A 170 -1.85 6.89 6.84
N CYS A 171 -2.78 6.34 7.63
CA CYS A 171 -4.23 6.41 7.42
C CYS A 171 -4.77 7.85 7.54
N GLN A 172 -4.24 8.64 8.48
CA GLN A 172 -4.56 10.08 8.58
C GLN A 172 -4.06 10.88 7.38
N GLU A 173 -2.83 10.65 6.92
CA GLU A 173 -2.27 11.36 5.75
C GLU A 173 -2.97 10.99 4.43
N THR A 174 -3.25 9.71 4.20
CA THR A 174 -4.05 9.28 3.04
C THR A 174 -5.45 9.91 3.06
N THR A 175 -6.08 10.03 4.24
CA THR A 175 -7.37 10.72 4.37
C THR A 175 -7.28 12.20 4.02
N LYS A 176 -6.22 12.92 4.43
CA LYS A 176 -5.98 14.32 4.03
C LYS A 176 -5.78 14.45 2.52
N LEU A 177 -5.00 13.55 1.91
CA LEU A 177 -4.77 13.52 0.45
C LEU A 177 -6.07 13.23 -0.31
N ARG A 178 -6.87 12.25 0.12
CA ARG A 178 -8.18 11.94 -0.45
C ARG A 178 -9.11 13.17 -0.47
N ARG A 179 -9.17 13.94 0.63
CA ARG A 179 -9.96 15.19 0.69
C ARG A 179 -9.46 16.26 -0.30
N LYS A 180 -8.14 16.48 -0.38
CA LYS A 180 -7.54 17.44 -1.33
C LYS A 180 -7.89 17.09 -2.77
N LEU A 181 -7.67 15.83 -3.14
CA LEU A 181 -7.97 15.30 -4.48
C LEU A 181 -9.47 15.37 -4.79
N LYS A 182 -10.36 15.07 -3.84
CA LYS A 182 -11.81 15.22 -4.05
C LYS A 182 -12.17 16.66 -4.38
N GLY A 183 -11.58 17.62 -3.67
CA GLY A 183 -11.76 19.05 -3.96
C GLY A 183 -11.24 19.46 -5.33
N TYR A 184 -10.15 18.84 -5.80
CA TYR A 184 -9.63 19.02 -7.16
C TYR A 184 -10.59 18.45 -8.22
N PHE A 185 -10.92 17.15 -8.16
CA PHE A 185 -11.76 16.51 -9.18
C PHE A 185 -13.16 17.13 -9.27
N LYS A 186 -13.78 17.49 -8.14
CA LYS A 186 -15.06 18.20 -8.15
C LYS A 186 -15.01 19.56 -8.89
N ARG A 187 -13.86 20.25 -8.91
CA ARG A 187 -13.70 21.55 -9.58
C ARG A 187 -13.28 21.43 -11.04
N HIS A 188 -12.40 20.49 -11.36
CA HIS A 188 -11.75 20.39 -12.67
C HIS A 188 -12.36 19.32 -13.58
N HIS A 189 -13.06 18.33 -13.02
CA HIS A 189 -13.69 17.22 -13.74
C HIS A 189 -15.16 16.98 -13.30
N PRO A 190 -16.00 18.03 -13.19
CA PRO A 190 -17.37 17.90 -12.64
C PRO A 190 -18.29 16.97 -13.45
N GLY A 191 -18.04 16.82 -14.76
CA GLY A 191 -18.80 15.93 -15.66
C GLY A 191 -18.29 14.49 -15.72
N GLU A 192 -17.17 14.15 -15.06
CA GLU A 192 -16.64 12.78 -15.01
C GLU A 192 -17.09 11.99 -13.78
N GLU A 193 -17.91 12.57 -12.90
CA GLU A 193 -18.43 11.87 -11.72
C GLU A 193 -19.51 10.86 -12.12
N ILE A 194 -19.21 9.57 -12.00
CA ILE A 194 -20.21 8.52 -12.20
C ILE A 194 -21.31 8.66 -11.13
N ILE A 195 -22.55 8.85 -11.57
CA ILE A 195 -23.74 9.06 -10.71
C ILE A 195 -24.26 7.73 -10.16
N THR A 196 -23.41 6.97 -9.45
CA THR A 196 -23.89 5.91 -8.54
C THR A 196 -24.31 6.55 -7.22
N TYR A 197 -25.44 6.15 -6.66
CA TYR A 197 -25.88 6.65 -5.34
C TYR A 197 -24.98 6.06 -4.25
N GLY A 198 -24.24 6.92 -3.52
CA GLY A 198 -23.49 6.50 -2.33
C GLY A 198 -22.10 7.12 -2.15
N GLY A 199 -21.99 8.19 -1.38
CA GLY A 199 -20.77 8.57 -0.66
C GLY A 199 -19.60 9.24 -1.43
N PRO A 200 -18.63 9.80 -0.69
CA PRO A 200 -17.69 10.83 -1.15
C PRO A 200 -16.41 10.31 -1.84
N TYR A 201 -16.52 9.27 -2.66
CA TYR A 201 -15.38 8.46 -3.11
C TYR A 201 -14.68 8.99 -4.38
N LEU A 202 -13.35 8.85 -4.44
CA LEU A 202 -12.54 9.26 -5.59
C LEU A 202 -12.63 8.30 -6.78
N ASN A 203 -12.99 7.04 -6.53
CA ASN A 203 -13.18 5.99 -7.54
C ASN A 203 -14.26 6.35 -8.59
N ARG A 204 -15.16 7.30 -8.26
CA ARG A 204 -16.18 7.89 -9.15
C ARG A 204 -15.61 8.61 -10.37
N TYR A 205 -14.33 9.02 -10.35
CA TYR A 205 -13.66 9.68 -11.46
C TYR A 205 -12.76 8.66 -12.18
N PRO A 206 -13.11 8.15 -13.37
CA PRO A 206 -12.36 7.08 -14.05
C PRO A 206 -10.90 7.45 -14.32
N ILE A 207 -10.63 8.73 -14.59
CA ILE A 207 -9.28 9.26 -14.77
C ILE A 207 -8.43 9.18 -13.49
N PHE A 208 -9.00 9.46 -12.32
CA PHE A 208 -8.31 9.28 -11.03
C PHE A 208 -7.95 7.80 -10.87
N THR A 209 -8.92 6.90 -11.08
CA THR A 209 -8.74 5.47 -10.87
C THR A 209 -7.61 4.92 -11.75
N ARG A 210 -7.59 5.24 -13.05
CA ARG A 210 -6.51 4.83 -13.97
C ARG A 210 -5.14 5.38 -13.53
N CYS A 211 -5.06 6.68 -13.27
CA CYS A 211 -3.81 7.34 -12.88
C CYS A 211 -3.26 6.80 -11.54
N PHE A 212 -4.15 6.58 -10.57
CA PHE A 212 -3.81 5.99 -9.27
C PHE A 212 -3.23 4.58 -9.42
N HIS A 213 -3.85 3.71 -10.22
CA HIS A 213 -3.35 2.33 -10.42
C HIS A 213 -1.95 2.30 -11.01
N ILE A 214 -1.64 3.19 -11.96
CA ILE A 214 -0.31 3.27 -12.56
C ILE A 214 0.77 3.62 -11.50
N PHE A 215 0.51 4.58 -10.61
CA PHE A 215 1.41 4.88 -9.49
C PHE A 215 1.43 3.77 -8.42
N TYR A 216 0.27 3.21 -8.09
CA TYR A 216 0.14 2.16 -7.07
C TYR A 216 0.85 0.87 -7.48
N ASN A 217 0.92 0.58 -8.78
CA ASN A 217 1.71 -0.52 -9.36
C ASN A 217 3.17 -0.13 -9.62
N GLY A 218 3.51 1.17 -9.62
CA GLY A 218 4.87 1.67 -9.84
C GLY A 218 5.27 1.77 -11.32
N ALA A 219 4.29 1.74 -12.23
CA ALA A 219 4.46 1.82 -13.68
C ALA A 219 4.61 3.27 -14.21
N LEU A 220 4.48 4.27 -13.33
CA LEU A 220 4.93 5.64 -13.54
C LEU A 220 5.74 6.07 -12.31
N GLN A 221 6.88 6.70 -12.55
CA GLN A 221 7.65 7.41 -11.54
C GLN A 221 7.83 8.84 -12.06
N LEU A 222 7.42 9.83 -11.27
CA LEU A 222 7.79 11.21 -11.59
C LEU A 222 9.30 11.38 -11.42
N PRO A 223 9.95 12.30 -12.17
CA PRO A 223 11.37 12.61 -11.97
C PRO A 223 11.65 12.90 -10.49
N LYS A 224 12.59 12.17 -9.88
CA LYS A 224 12.77 12.10 -8.42
C LYS A 224 12.83 13.47 -7.74
N LEU A 225 11.69 13.94 -7.22
CA LEU A 225 11.68 14.92 -6.14
C LEU A 225 12.25 14.21 -4.90
N LYS A 226 13.23 14.86 -4.24
CA LYS A 226 14.02 14.30 -3.13
C LYS A 226 13.15 13.87 -1.93
N TYR A 227 12.59 12.66 -1.98
CA TYR A 227 11.89 11.99 -0.87
C TYR A 227 12.39 10.56 -0.60
N ASP A 228 13.54 10.18 -1.21
CA ASP A 228 14.30 8.94 -0.90
C ASP A 228 14.61 8.78 0.61
N ALA A 229 14.48 9.84 1.42
CA ALA A 229 14.63 9.81 2.88
C ALA A 229 13.50 9.07 3.63
N ILE A 230 12.34 8.82 3.03
CA ILE A 230 11.18 8.17 3.72
C ILE A 230 11.16 6.64 3.49
N LEU A 231 11.91 6.14 2.49
CA LEU A 231 12.05 4.71 2.17
C LEU A 231 13.41 4.13 2.57
N LYS A 232 14.40 4.97 2.91
CA LYS A 232 15.74 4.58 3.36
C LYS A 232 15.95 4.81 4.85
N ASP A 233 14.98 4.38 5.66
CA ASP A 233 15.21 4.20 7.09
C ASP A 233 15.64 2.75 7.33
N PRO A 234 16.94 2.46 7.58
CA PRO A 234 17.42 1.11 7.80
C PRO A 234 16.90 0.47 9.10
N SER A 235 16.23 1.22 10.00
CA SER A 235 15.48 0.66 11.14
C SER A 235 14.19 -0.10 10.75
N VAL A 236 14.02 -0.36 9.46
CA VAL A 236 13.04 -1.32 8.91
C VAL A 236 13.64 -2.75 8.82
N TRP A 237 14.96 -2.91 8.97
CA TRP A 237 15.68 -4.18 8.77
C TRP A 237 16.42 -4.72 10.01
N GLN A 238 16.23 -4.09 11.17
CA GLN A 238 16.70 -4.54 12.49
C GLN A 238 15.56 -4.42 13.51
#